data_AF-A0A958DCV3-F1
#
_entry.id   AF-A0A958DCV3-F1
#
_cell.length_a   1.000
_cell.length_b   1.000
_cell.length_c   1.000
_cell.angle_alpha   90.00
_cell.angle_beta   90.00
_cell.angle_gamma   90.00
#
_symmetry.space_group_name_H-M   'P 1'
#
loop_
_entity.id
_entity.type
_entity.pdbx_description
1 polymer ?
#
loop_
_entity_poly.entity_id
_entity_poly.type
_entity_poly.pdbx_seq_one_letter_code
_entity_poly.pdbx_strand_id
1 'polypeptide(L)'
;RWEYRPLGPFLGKNFATTLSPWVVTLDALEPFICNGPVQDPEPLSYLRSKNHWTYDIQLEIRLQSAAMDTPATVSRTNFRHLYWNVCQQLAHHTVNGCNLRPGDLLASGTISGPAPESHGSLLELSWGGTQPLALPDGSQRTFLEDGDTAILTGWCQGDGYRVGFGEARGAVQAARPITETMGEMR
;
A
#
# COMPACT_ATOMS: atom_id res chain seq x y z
N ARG A 1 8.51 2.01 15.83
CA ARG A 1 8.22 2.96 16.95
C ARG A 1 9.49 3.50 17.60
N TRP A 2 10.50 2.65 17.86
CA TRP A 2 11.76 3.09 18.46
C TRP A 2 12.59 4.02 17.55
N GLU A 3 12.88 3.60 16.32
CA GLU A 3 13.87 4.28 15.47
C GLU A 3 13.41 5.58 14.78
N TYR A 4 12.10 5.77 14.58
CA TYR A 4 11.63 6.73 13.57
C TYR A 4 11.71 8.20 14.00
N ARG A 5 11.96 8.47 15.29
CA ARG A 5 12.09 9.85 15.78
C ARG A 5 13.58 10.20 15.90
N PRO A 6 14.03 11.34 15.34
CA PRO A 6 13.29 12.35 14.58
C PRO A 6 13.33 12.16 13.04
N LEU A 7 14.11 11.18 12.54
CA LEU A 7 14.54 11.15 11.14
C LEU A 7 13.62 10.38 10.19
N GLY A 8 12.53 9.81 10.70
CA GLY A 8 11.60 9.01 9.92
C GLY A 8 11.95 7.51 9.90
N PRO A 9 11.12 6.69 9.24
CA PRO A 9 11.29 5.23 9.19
C PRO A 9 12.58 4.81 8.47
N PHE A 10 13.24 3.75 8.95
CA PHE A 10 14.43 3.20 8.32
C PHE A 10 14.40 1.67 8.28
N LEU A 11 14.91 0.99 9.32
CA LEU A 11 15.02 -0.48 9.35
C LEU A 11 13.64 -1.15 9.39
N GLY A 12 12.63 -0.46 9.89
CA GLY A 12 11.24 -0.93 9.83
C GLY A 12 10.62 -0.95 8.43
N LYS A 13 11.33 -0.50 7.39
CA LYS A 13 10.84 -0.43 5.99
C LYS A 13 11.82 -0.96 4.95
N ASN A 14 13.13 -0.87 5.19
CA ASN A 14 14.13 -1.20 4.16
C ASN A 14 14.43 -2.71 4.01
N PHE A 15 13.82 -3.59 4.80
CA PHE A 15 14.07 -5.03 4.75
C PHE A 15 13.41 -5.71 3.54
N ALA A 16 12.25 -5.21 3.08
CA ALA A 16 11.56 -5.73 1.90
C ALA A 16 10.51 -4.73 1.40
N THR A 17 10.40 -4.58 0.08
CA THR A 17 9.27 -3.95 -0.61
C THR A 17 8.97 -4.76 -1.87
N THR A 18 7.71 -5.14 -2.06
CA THR A 18 7.27 -5.99 -3.19
C THR A 18 6.39 -5.18 -4.12
N LEU A 19 6.58 -5.36 -5.43
CA LEU A 19 5.80 -4.74 -6.50
C LEU A 19 5.23 -5.84 -7.38
N SER A 20 4.11 -5.56 -8.05
CA SER A 20 3.65 -6.44 -9.13
C SER A 20 4.62 -6.34 -10.31
N PRO A 21 4.74 -7.39 -11.14
CA PRO A 21 5.69 -7.40 -12.25
C PRO A 21 5.23 -6.57 -13.47
N TRP A 22 3.94 -6.22 -13.55
CA TRP A 22 3.35 -5.56 -14.73
C TRP A 22 3.15 -4.06 -14.50
N VAL A 23 3.85 -3.24 -15.28
CA VAL A 23 3.64 -1.80 -15.31
C VAL A 23 2.46 -1.49 -16.23
N VAL A 24 1.29 -1.21 -15.64
CA VAL A 24 0.12 -0.72 -16.37
C VAL A 24 0.35 0.75 -16.73
N THR A 25 0.24 1.08 -18.01
CA THR A 25 0.51 2.43 -18.52
C THR A 25 -0.60 3.41 -18.12
N LEU A 26 -0.26 4.70 -18.02
CA LEU A 26 -1.27 5.74 -17.77
C LEU A 26 -2.33 5.80 -18.88
N ASP A 27 -1.95 5.55 -20.13
CA ASP A 27 -2.89 5.49 -21.27
C ASP A 27 -3.95 4.39 -21.08
N ALA A 28 -3.57 3.23 -20.53
CA ALA A 28 -4.53 2.16 -20.23
C ALA A 28 -5.46 2.51 -19.04
N LEU A 29 -5.06 3.47 -18.21
CA LEU A 29 -5.83 3.96 -17.05
C LEU A 29 -6.69 5.18 -17.38
N GLU A 30 -6.47 5.85 -18.51
CA GLU A 30 -7.20 7.05 -18.93
C GLU A 30 -8.73 6.90 -18.86
N PRO A 31 -9.34 5.77 -19.30
CA PRO A 31 -10.79 5.60 -19.21
C PRO A 31 -11.35 5.55 -17.78
N PHE A 32 -10.49 5.37 -16.78
CA PHE A 32 -10.86 5.18 -15.38
C PHE A 32 -10.51 6.40 -14.50
N ILE A 33 -10.19 7.53 -15.12
CA ILE A 33 -10.04 8.80 -14.39
C ILE A 33 -11.36 9.16 -13.71
N CYS A 34 -11.29 9.50 -12.43
CA CYS A 34 -12.45 9.85 -11.61
C CYS A 34 -12.15 11.00 -10.65
N ASN A 35 -13.19 11.50 -9.98
CA ASN A 35 -13.04 12.50 -8.93
C ASN A 35 -12.35 11.88 -7.71
N GLY A 36 -11.34 12.57 -7.18
CA GLY A 36 -10.77 12.29 -5.87
C GLY A 36 -11.51 13.02 -4.74
N PRO A 37 -11.01 12.91 -3.50
CA PRO A 37 -11.56 13.63 -2.36
C PRO A 37 -11.48 15.15 -2.56
N VAL A 38 -12.46 15.88 -2.02
CA VAL A 38 -12.42 17.34 -1.96
C VAL A 38 -11.30 17.75 -1.00
N GLN A 39 -10.44 18.67 -1.43
CA GLN A 39 -9.34 19.17 -0.60
C GLN A 39 -9.76 20.42 0.17
N ASP A 40 -9.70 20.34 1.49
CA ASP A 40 -9.95 21.44 2.43
C ASP A 40 -8.88 21.41 3.55
N PRO A 41 -8.04 22.45 3.70
CA PRO A 41 -8.04 23.71 2.96
C PRO A 41 -7.62 23.55 1.49
N GLU A 42 -7.99 24.53 0.65
CA GLU A 42 -7.53 24.58 -0.75
C GLU A 42 -5.99 24.59 -0.79
N PRO A 43 -5.35 23.72 -1.60
CA PRO A 43 -3.90 23.70 -1.71
C PRO A 43 -3.31 25.03 -2.21
N LEU A 44 -2.01 25.23 -1.95
CA LEU A 44 -1.25 26.30 -2.60
C LEU A 44 -1.28 26.14 -4.12
N SER A 45 -1.13 27.26 -4.84
CA SER A 45 -1.32 27.33 -6.30
C SER A 45 -0.55 26.28 -7.10
N TYR A 46 0.69 25.96 -6.70
CA TYR A 46 1.53 24.96 -7.39
C TYR A 46 1.02 23.51 -7.24
N LEU A 47 0.12 23.24 -6.29
CA LEU A 47 -0.52 21.94 -6.08
C LEU A 47 -1.96 21.89 -6.61
N ARG A 48 -2.48 22.97 -7.19
CA ARG A 48 -3.83 22.97 -7.75
C ARG A 48 -3.82 22.30 -9.12
N SER A 49 -4.81 21.45 -9.37
CA SER A 49 -5.04 20.84 -10.68
C SER A 49 -6.36 21.31 -11.27
N LYS A 50 -6.37 21.56 -12.59
CA LYS A 50 -7.59 21.85 -13.35
C LYS A 50 -8.40 20.59 -13.68
N ASN A 51 -7.72 19.45 -13.83
CA ASN A 51 -8.32 18.17 -14.18
C ASN A 51 -8.35 17.22 -12.98
N HIS A 52 -9.20 16.20 -13.06
CA HIS A 52 -9.16 15.08 -12.13
C HIS A 52 -8.01 14.15 -12.51
N TRP A 53 -7.10 13.88 -11.57
CA TRP A 53 -5.94 12.99 -11.77
C TRP A 53 -5.94 11.82 -10.79
N THR A 54 -7.14 11.41 -10.40
CA THR A 54 -7.40 10.25 -9.56
C THR A 54 -7.99 9.14 -10.43
N TYR A 55 -7.78 7.89 -10.05
CA TYR A 55 -8.20 6.73 -10.83
C TYR A 55 -9.09 5.81 -10.00
N ASP A 56 -10.15 5.27 -10.62
CA ASP A 56 -10.98 4.22 -10.05
C ASP A 56 -10.29 2.86 -10.21
N ILE A 57 -9.44 2.53 -9.24
CA ILE A 57 -8.71 1.27 -9.18
C ILE A 57 -9.18 0.53 -7.93
N GLN A 58 -9.89 -0.58 -8.14
CA GLN A 58 -10.27 -1.50 -7.08
C GLN A 58 -9.01 -2.19 -6.57
N LEU A 59 -8.85 -2.25 -5.25
CA LEU A 59 -7.69 -2.85 -4.58
C LEU A 59 -8.16 -3.86 -3.55
N GLU A 60 -7.55 -5.04 -3.55
CA GLU A 60 -7.79 -6.06 -2.55
C GLU A 60 -6.48 -6.50 -1.88
N ILE A 61 -6.54 -6.69 -0.57
CA ILE A 61 -5.52 -7.37 0.21
C ILE A 61 -6.10 -8.71 0.64
N ARG A 62 -5.37 -9.78 0.32
CA ARG A 62 -5.68 -11.13 0.78
C ARG A 62 -4.56 -11.68 1.66
N LEU A 63 -4.94 -12.48 2.65
CA LEU A 63 -4.04 -13.15 3.58
C LEU A 63 -4.29 -14.66 3.52
N GLN A 64 -3.21 -15.44 3.50
CA GLN A 64 -3.24 -16.89 3.58
C GLN A 64 -2.32 -17.32 4.72
N SER A 65 -2.88 -17.93 5.76
CA SER A 65 -2.08 -18.57 6.81
C SER A 65 -1.44 -19.85 6.27
N ALA A 66 -0.44 -20.37 6.99
CA ALA A 66 0.16 -21.67 6.65
C ALA A 66 -0.83 -22.86 6.70
N ALA A 67 -1.94 -22.72 7.41
CA ALA A 67 -2.98 -23.74 7.55
C ALA A 67 -4.11 -23.62 6.50
N MET A 68 -4.13 -22.53 5.71
CA MET A 68 -5.17 -22.27 4.72
C MET A 68 -4.76 -22.75 3.32
N ASP A 69 -5.66 -23.48 2.66
CA ASP A 69 -5.50 -23.87 1.25
C ASP A 69 -5.69 -22.70 0.28
N THR A 70 -6.57 -21.76 0.63
CA THR A 70 -6.92 -20.60 -0.21
C THR A 70 -6.84 -19.29 0.57
N PRO A 71 -6.36 -18.19 -0.04
CA PRO A 71 -6.28 -16.88 0.62
C PRO A 71 -7.67 -16.29 0.92
N ALA A 72 -7.80 -15.59 2.04
CA ALA A 72 -9.00 -14.83 2.42
C ALA A 72 -8.81 -13.34 2.16
N THR A 73 -9.82 -12.66 1.63
CA THR A 73 -9.79 -11.19 1.51
C THR A 73 -9.94 -10.55 2.89
N VAL A 74 -8.98 -9.71 3.25
CA VAL A 74 -8.95 -9.01 4.55
C VAL A 74 -9.20 -7.51 4.41
N SER A 75 -9.03 -6.96 3.20
CA SER A 75 -9.35 -5.57 2.90
C SER A 75 -9.77 -5.40 1.45
N ARG A 76 -10.78 -4.55 1.23
CA ARG A 76 -11.19 -4.05 -0.09
C ARG A 76 -11.24 -2.54 -0.03
N THR A 77 -10.47 -1.88 -0.87
CA THR A 77 -10.40 -0.42 -0.94
C THR A 77 -10.29 0.05 -2.37
N ASN A 78 -10.10 1.34 -2.57
CA ASN A 78 -9.96 1.93 -3.89
C ASN A 78 -8.93 3.05 -3.89
N PHE A 79 -8.10 3.09 -4.94
CA PHE A 79 -7.09 4.13 -5.14
C PHE A 79 -7.70 5.55 -5.15
N ARG A 80 -8.99 5.67 -5.52
CA ARG A 80 -9.71 6.94 -5.54
C ARG A 80 -9.81 7.66 -4.19
N HIS A 81 -9.52 6.97 -3.09
CA HIS A 81 -9.52 7.55 -1.75
C HIS A 81 -8.26 8.36 -1.42
N LEU A 82 -7.23 8.35 -2.28
CA LEU A 82 -6.04 9.17 -2.07
C LEU A 82 -6.37 10.66 -2.11
N TYR A 83 -6.07 11.35 -1.01
CA TYR A 83 -6.30 12.79 -0.86
C TYR A 83 -5.36 13.64 -1.73
N TRP A 84 -4.12 13.17 -1.94
CA TRP A 84 -3.15 13.79 -2.83
C TRP A 84 -2.98 12.91 -4.07
N ASN A 85 -3.31 13.45 -5.24
CA ASN A 85 -3.17 12.71 -6.50
C ASN A 85 -1.71 12.62 -6.96
N VAL A 86 -1.45 11.76 -7.94
CA VAL A 86 -0.09 11.48 -8.44
C VAL A 86 0.60 12.72 -9.02
N CYS A 87 -0.15 13.62 -9.66
CA CYS A 87 0.39 14.86 -10.20
C CYS A 87 0.86 15.81 -9.10
N GLN A 88 0.10 15.89 -7.99
CA GLN A 88 0.48 16.69 -6.82
C GLN A 88 1.70 16.11 -6.10
N GLN A 89 1.77 14.79 -5.94
CA GLN A 89 2.94 14.12 -5.37
C GLN A 89 4.20 14.43 -6.18
N LEU A 90 4.11 14.33 -7.51
CA LEU A 90 5.19 14.65 -8.43
C LEU A 90 5.60 16.13 -8.33
N ALA A 91 4.64 17.05 -8.44
CA ALA A 91 4.89 18.48 -8.36
C ALA A 91 5.55 18.88 -7.03
N HIS A 92 5.08 18.31 -5.92
CA HIS A 92 5.68 18.54 -4.60
C HIS A 92 7.10 17.99 -4.50
N HIS A 93 7.35 16.78 -5.01
CA HIS A 93 8.67 16.17 -5.00
C HIS A 93 9.71 17.06 -5.70
N THR A 94 9.33 17.65 -6.83
CA THR A 94 10.25 18.45 -7.66
C THR A 94 10.30 19.93 -7.32
N VAL A 95 9.49 20.42 -6.36
CA VAL A 95 9.34 21.86 -6.08
C VAL A 95 10.64 22.54 -5.62
N ASN A 96 11.56 21.77 -5.04
CA ASN A 96 12.86 22.25 -4.57
C ASN A 96 14.01 22.06 -5.58
N GLY A 97 13.70 21.62 -6.80
CA GLY A 97 14.70 21.29 -7.83
C GLY A 97 15.23 19.85 -7.77
N CYS A 98 14.64 18.97 -6.95
CA CYS A 98 14.96 17.54 -6.99
C CYS A 98 14.71 16.97 -8.39
N ASN A 99 15.73 16.32 -8.96
CA ASN A 99 15.72 15.80 -10.31
C ASN A 99 15.27 14.33 -10.35
N LEU A 100 14.08 14.09 -10.87
CA LEU A 100 13.59 12.74 -11.14
C LEU A 100 14.27 12.15 -12.38
N ARG A 101 14.36 10.82 -12.40
CA ARG A 101 14.99 10.04 -13.48
C ARG A 101 14.06 8.91 -13.93
N PRO A 102 14.18 8.45 -15.19
CA PRO A 102 13.50 7.25 -15.64
C PRO A 102 13.81 6.06 -14.73
N GLY A 103 12.77 5.36 -14.30
CA GLY A 103 12.87 4.24 -13.37
C GLY A 103 12.74 4.61 -11.89
N ASP A 104 12.69 5.90 -11.52
CA ASP A 104 12.32 6.30 -10.17
C ASP A 104 10.89 5.83 -9.86
N LEU A 105 10.68 5.35 -8.63
CA LEU A 105 9.41 4.81 -8.17
C LEU A 105 8.87 5.66 -7.02
N LEU A 106 7.67 6.23 -7.23
CA LEU A 106 6.96 7.01 -6.23
C LEU A 106 5.73 6.20 -5.78
N ALA A 107 5.69 5.84 -4.50
CA ALA A 107 4.56 5.12 -3.91
C ALA A 107 3.54 6.09 -3.32
N SER A 108 2.26 5.71 -3.34
CA SER A 108 1.14 6.50 -2.83
C SER A 108 1.14 6.69 -1.31
N GLY A 109 1.85 5.84 -0.58
CA GLY A 109 1.58 5.55 0.83
C GLY A 109 0.49 4.48 0.99
N THR A 110 0.21 4.10 2.24
CA THR A 110 -0.86 3.16 2.57
C THR A 110 -2.22 3.71 2.11
N ILE A 111 -2.98 2.91 1.36
CA ILE A 111 -4.31 3.31 0.86
C ILE A 111 -5.37 2.71 1.79
N SER A 112 -6.07 3.58 2.51
CA SER A 112 -7.19 3.23 3.38
C SER A 112 -8.44 3.97 2.92
N GLY A 113 -9.55 3.26 2.78
CA GLY A 113 -10.86 3.86 2.54
C GLY A 113 -11.53 4.29 3.84
N PRO A 114 -12.74 4.86 3.77
CA PRO A 114 -13.45 5.40 4.94
C PRO A 114 -14.03 4.32 5.86
N ALA A 115 -14.21 3.09 5.37
CA ALA A 115 -14.80 2.00 6.12
C ALA A 115 -13.72 1.10 6.75
N PRO A 116 -13.92 0.54 7.95
CA PRO A 116 -12.90 -0.28 8.62
C PRO A 116 -12.37 -1.45 7.78
N GLU A 117 -13.23 -2.11 7.01
CA GLU A 117 -12.89 -3.20 6.09
C GLU A 117 -12.11 -2.76 4.84
N SER A 118 -11.89 -1.45 4.68
CA SER A 118 -11.14 -0.84 3.59
C SER A 118 -9.81 -0.25 4.04
N HIS A 119 -9.38 -0.53 5.27
CA HIS A 119 -8.08 -0.12 5.79
C HIS A 119 -6.93 -0.88 5.10
N GLY A 120 -5.83 -0.18 4.81
CA GLY A 120 -4.72 -0.68 3.99
C GLY A 120 -3.61 -1.40 4.76
N SER A 121 -3.74 -1.60 6.06
CA SER A 121 -2.74 -2.30 6.87
C SER A 121 -3.34 -3.11 8.01
N LEU A 122 -2.66 -4.18 8.41
CA LEU A 122 -3.03 -4.93 9.61
C LEU A 122 -2.96 -4.08 10.89
N LEU A 123 -2.12 -3.03 10.91
CA LEU A 123 -2.08 -2.08 12.02
C LEU A 123 -3.44 -1.38 12.20
N GLU A 124 -4.07 -0.96 11.10
CA GLU A 124 -5.36 -0.29 11.10
C GLU A 124 -6.52 -1.29 11.23
N LEU A 125 -6.47 -2.41 10.49
CA LEU A 125 -7.49 -3.47 10.54
C LEU A 125 -7.60 -4.09 11.94
N SER A 126 -6.48 -4.24 12.65
CA SER A 126 -6.47 -4.81 13.99
C SER A 126 -6.56 -3.79 15.13
N TRP A 127 -6.73 -2.51 14.79
CA TRP A 127 -6.71 -1.39 15.73
C TRP A 127 -5.50 -1.43 16.69
N GLY A 128 -4.30 -1.46 16.12
CA GLY A 128 -3.07 -1.57 16.90
C GLY A 128 -2.90 -2.90 17.64
N GLY A 129 -3.58 -3.96 17.18
CA GLY A 129 -3.60 -5.29 17.79
C GLY A 129 -4.64 -5.47 18.89
N THR A 130 -5.48 -4.48 19.16
CA THR A 130 -6.54 -4.58 20.18
C THR A 130 -7.81 -5.25 19.69
N GLN A 131 -7.99 -5.36 18.37
CA GLN A 131 -9.13 -6.01 17.72
C GLN A 131 -8.61 -7.01 16.69
N PRO A 132 -8.27 -8.25 17.06
CA PRO A 132 -7.70 -9.20 16.11
C PRO A 132 -8.66 -9.51 14.95
N LEU A 133 -8.10 -9.65 13.75
CA LEU A 133 -8.82 -10.05 12.55
C LEU A 133 -9.02 -11.56 12.55
N ALA A 134 -10.26 -12.04 12.46
CA ALA A 134 -10.56 -13.46 12.30
C ALA A 134 -10.32 -13.93 10.85
N LEU A 135 -9.68 -15.09 10.70
CA LEU A 135 -9.49 -15.76 9.41
C LEU A 135 -10.42 -16.99 9.29
N PRO A 136 -10.71 -17.46 8.05
CA PRO A 136 -11.63 -18.58 7.83
C PRO A 136 -11.21 -19.93 8.43
N ASP A 137 -9.92 -20.13 8.69
CA ASP A 137 -9.38 -21.32 9.37
C ASP A 137 -9.60 -21.30 10.89
N GLY A 138 -10.27 -20.26 11.42
CA GLY A 138 -10.49 -20.05 12.84
C GLY A 138 -9.32 -19.38 13.57
N SER A 139 -8.20 -19.14 12.88
CA SER A 139 -7.09 -18.37 13.43
C SER A 139 -7.41 -16.88 13.48
N GLN A 140 -6.59 -16.12 14.19
CA GLN A 140 -6.70 -14.66 14.27
C GLN A 140 -5.36 -14.00 13.96
N ARG A 141 -5.40 -12.77 13.48
CA ARG A 141 -4.21 -11.96 13.17
C ARG A 141 -4.33 -10.57 13.74
N THR A 142 -3.29 -10.14 14.45
CA THR A 142 -3.05 -8.72 14.73
C THR A 142 -1.98 -8.17 13.78
N PHE A 143 -0.92 -8.93 13.57
CA PHE A 143 0.12 -8.73 12.56
C PHE A 143 0.39 -10.05 11.83
N LEU A 144 1.27 -10.02 10.82
CA LEU A 144 1.67 -11.22 10.10
C LEU A 144 2.47 -12.16 11.02
N GLU A 145 2.23 -13.46 10.86
CA GLU A 145 3.00 -14.54 11.47
C GLU A 145 3.91 -15.22 10.44
N ASP A 146 4.89 -16.00 10.89
CA ASP A 146 5.75 -16.80 10.02
C ASP A 146 4.90 -17.78 9.18
N GLY A 147 5.18 -17.86 7.88
CA GLY A 147 4.42 -18.68 6.93
C GLY A 147 3.19 -17.98 6.35
N ASP A 148 2.75 -16.85 6.90
CA ASP A 148 1.66 -16.07 6.29
C ASP A 148 2.09 -15.54 4.91
N THR A 149 1.16 -15.56 3.96
CA THR A 149 1.34 -14.95 2.65
C THR A 149 0.37 -13.79 2.45
N ALA A 150 0.92 -12.60 2.20
CA ALA A 150 0.15 -11.42 1.79
C ALA A 150 0.12 -11.32 0.26
N ILE A 151 -1.07 -11.05 -0.29
CA ILE A 151 -1.31 -10.94 -1.72
C ILE A 151 -2.10 -9.66 -1.99
N LEU A 152 -1.52 -8.76 -2.79
CA LEU A 152 -2.18 -7.54 -3.25
C LEU A 152 -2.58 -7.71 -4.71
N THR A 153 -3.82 -7.36 -5.02
CA THR A 153 -4.36 -7.33 -6.38
C THR A 153 -5.09 -6.05 -6.64
N GLY A 154 -5.04 -5.56 -7.88
CA GLY A 154 -5.77 -4.38 -8.29
C GLY A 154 -6.29 -4.46 -9.71
N TRP A 155 -7.41 -3.82 -9.97
CA TRP A 155 -7.97 -3.70 -11.31
C TRP A 155 -8.88 -2.49 -11.47
N CYS A 156 -8.96 -1.97 -12.68
CA CYS A 156 -10.03 -1.09 -13.11
C CYS A 156 -11.14 -1.92 -13.75
N GLN A 157 -12.40 -1.58 -13.49
CA GLN A 157 -13.57 -2.29 -14.02
C GLN A 157 -14.19 -1.48 -15.17
N GLY A 158 -14.15 -2.04 -16.39
CA GLY A 158 -14.88 -1.52 -17.55
C GLY A 158 -16.18 -2.30 -17.80
N ASP A 159 -16.89 -1.95 -18.88
CA ASP A 159 -18.08 -2.68 -19.31
C ASP A 159 -17.68 -3.97 -20.03
N GLY A 160 -17.83 -5.11 -19.33
CA GLY A 160 -17.44 -6.43 -19.85
C GLY A 160 -15.93 -6.74 -19.87
N TYR A 161 -15.08 -5.86 -19.35
CA TYR A 161 -13.61 -6.08 -19.29
C TYR A 161 -12.97 -5.52 -18.02
N ARG A 162 -11.71 -5.90 -17.76
CA ARG A 162 -10.86 -5.35 -16.68
C ARG A 162 -9.49 -4.97 -17.19
N VAL A 163 -8.91 -3.91 -16.63
CA VAL A 163 -7.48 -3.61 -16.72
C VAL A 163 -6.85 -4.00 -15.39
N GLY A 164 -6.16 -5.14 -15.35
CA GLY A 164 -5.61 -5.72 -14.12
C GLY A 164 -4.12 -5.46 -13.95
N PHE A 165 -3.67 -5.41 -12.70
CA PHE A 165 -2.27 -5.16 -12.32
C PHE A 165 -1.49 -6.46 -12.02
N GLY A 166 -2.13 -7.63 -12.17
CA GLY A 166 -1.59 -8.91 -11.70
C GLY A 166 -1.58 -8.98 -10.16
N GLU A 167 -0.62 -9.71 -9.60
CA GLU A 167 -0.46 -9.85 -8.16
C GLU A 167 0.91 -9.33 -7.69
N ALA A 168 0.95 -8.73 -6.51
CA ALA A 168 2.15 -8.59 -5.71
C ALA A 168 2.02 -9.52 -4.50
N ARG A 169 2.89 -10.53 -4.40
CA ARG A 169 2.78 -11.62 -3.42
C ARG A 169 4.07 -11.79 -2.65
N GLY A 170 3.98 -11.95 -1.34
CA GLY A 170 5.13 -12.21 -0.47
C GLY A 170 4.75 -13.11 0.71
N ALA A 171 5.57 -14.13 0.95
CA ALA A 171 5.43 -15.04 2.10
C ALA A 171 6.44 -14.66 3.19
N VAL A 172 5.97 -14.52 4.43
CA VAL A 172 6.82 -14.25 5.58
C VAL A 172 7.62 -15.50 5.92
N GLN A 173 8.93 -15.34 6.02
CA GLN A 173 9.84 -16.39 6.46
C GLN A 173 10.26 -16.11 7.88
N ALA A 174 10.55 -17.19 8.63
CA ALA A 174 11.08 -17.07 9.97
C ALA A 174 12.34 -16.21 10.01
N ALA A 175 12.40 -15.34 11.02
CA ALA A 175 13.58 -14.52 11.26
C ALA A 175 14.80 -15.42 11.49
N ARG A 176 15.97 -14.97 11.02
CA ARG A 176 17.22 -15.65 11.35
C ARG A 176 17.46 -15.55 12.86
N PRO A 177 17.98 -16.61 13.50
CA PRO A 177 18.40 -16.51 14.90
C PRO A 177 19.40 -15.38 15.08
N ILE A 178 19.24 -14.60 16.15
CA ILE A 178 20.26 -13.63 16.55
C ILE A 178 21.41 -14.46 17.15
N THR A 179 22.43 -14.74 16.35
CA THR A 179 23.70 -15.22 16.90
C THR A 179 24.39 -14.03 17.57
N GLU A 180 24.70 -14.13 18.86
CA GLU A 180 25.47 -13.14 19.61
C GLU A 180 26.87 -12.96 19.00
N THR A 181 26.97 -12.16 17.95
CA THR A 181 28.22 -11.61 17.44
C THR A 181 28.10 -10.10 17.42
N MET A 182 27.86 -9.53 18.59
CA MET A 182 28.28 -8.17 18.89
C MET A 182 29.26 -8.26 20.06
N GLY A 183 30.53 -8.51 19.73
CA GLY A 183 31.60 -8.12 20.64
C GLY A 183 31.43 -6.64 20.96
N GLU A 184 31.66 -6.29 22.22
CA GLU A 184 31.60 -4.94 22.77
C GLU A 184 32.15 -3.90 21.78
N MET A 185 31.27 -3.22 21.03
CA MET A 185 31.61 -1.93 20.45
C MET A 185 31.40 -0.92 21.56
N ARG A 186 32.50 -0.63 22.26
CA ARG A 186 32.67 0.52 23.15
C ARG A 186 32.76 1.81 22.35
#